data_AF-A0A074WCG1-F1
#
_entry.id   AF-A0A074WCG1-F1
#
_cell.length_a   1.000
_cell.length_b   1.000
_cell.length_c   1.000
_cell.angle_alpha   90.00
_cell.angle_beta   90.00
_cell.angle_gamma   90.00
#
_symmetry.space_group_name_H-M   'P 1'
#
loop_
_entity.id
_entity.type
_entity.pdbx_description
1 polymer ?
#
loop_
_entity_poly.entity_id
_entity_poly.type
_entity_poly.pdbx_seq_one_letter_code
_entity_poly.pdbx_strand_id
1 'polypeptide(L)'
;ILPEAESKRLKSKLEEFEIPPKERFYCANKDCGEFIPPVPQPIDILADCEKCGHSTCKLCRALNHEGDCAGPTKEDEQAFALMVKERYQQCSQCCRVIERTQGCSHMTCPCGYEFCYHCGNPILACNG
;
A
#
# COMPACT_ATOMS: atom_id res chain seq x y z
N ILE A 1 14.52 -8.50 -29.90
CA ILE A 1 13.24 -8.93 -29.29
C ILE A 1 13.55 -9.20 -27.82
N LEU A 2 12.84 -8.57 -26.89
CA LEU A 2 13.04 -8.80 -25.44
C LEU A 2 12.66 -10.26 -25.09
N PRO A 3 13.36 -10.91 -24.15
CA PRO A 3 12.99 -12.23 -23.64
C PRO A 3 11.54 -12.24 -23.14
N GLU A 4 10.83 -13.35 -23.35
CA GLU A 4 9.40 -13.47 -23.06
C GLU A 4 9.07 -13.20 -21.59
N ALA A 5 9.91 -13.69 -20.66
CA ALA A 5 9.79 -13.43 -19.23
C ALA A 5 9.93 -11.94 -18.87
N GLU A 6 10.82 -11.22 -19.56
CA GLU A 6 11.05 -9.80 -19.33
C GLU A 6 9.89 -8.95 -19.89
N SER A 7 9.38 -9.34 -21.07
CA SER A 7 8.18 -8.77 -21.68
C SER A 7 6.95 -8.95 -20.78
N LYS A 8 6.75 -10.14 -20.20
CA LYS A 8 5.64 -10.42 -19.27
C LYS A 8 5.73 -9.55 -18.01
N ARG A 9 6.92 -9.45 -17.41
CA ARG A 9 7.15 -8.62 -16.21
C ARG A 9 6.88 -7.15 -16.49
N LEU A 10 7.32 -6.64 -17.64
CA LEU A 10 7.10 -5.25 -18.01
C LEU A 10 5.61 -4.93 -18.17
N LYS A 11 4.84 -5.82 -18.81
CA LYS A 11 3.38 -5.67 -18.94
C LYS A 11 2.68 -5.61 -17.58
N SER A 12 2.97 -6.56 -16.69
CA SER A 12 2.42 -6.56 -15.34
C SER A 12 2.75 -5.28 -14.56
N LYS A 13 3.96 -4.74 -14.73
CA LYS A 13 4.34 -3.45 -14.14
C LYS A 13 3.55 -2.28 -14.73
N LEU A 14 3.35 -2.25 -16.04
CA LEU A 14 2.54 -1.20 -16.69
C LEU A 14 1.10 -1.22 -16.16
N GLU A 15 0.47 -2.40 -16.10
CA GLU A 15 -0.87 -2.58 -15.53
C GLU A 15 -0.92 -2.12 -14.06
N GLU A 16 0.07 -2.47 -13.24
CA GLU A 16 0.18 -1.97 -11.86
C GLU A 16 0.23 -0.43 -11.83
N PHE A 17 0.99 0.19 -12.74
CA PHE A 17 1.14 1.65 -12.80
C PHE A 17 -0.13 2.37 -13.26
N GLU A 18 -0.95 1.74 -14.08
CA GLU A 18 -2.25 2.26 -14.51
C GLU A 18 -3.27 2.33 -13.35
N ILE A 19 -3.11 1.47 -12.33
CA ILE A 19 -3.96 1.50 -11.14
C ILE A 19 -3.43 2.55 -10.14
N PRO A 20 -4.31 3.43 -9.62
CA PRO A 20 -3.93 4.37 -8.57
C PRO A 20 -3.28 3.65 -7.38
N PRO A 21 -2.19 4.16 -6.78
CA PRO A 21 -1.47 3.48 -5.70
C PRO A 21 -2.34 3.00 -4.52
N LYS A 22 -3.46 3.69 -4.25
CA LYS A 22 -4.42 3.36 -3.20
C LYS A 22 -5.31 2.15 -3.50
N GLU A 23 -5.53 1.89 -4.79
CA GLU A 23 -6.37 0.80 -5.31
C GLU A 23 -5.56 -0.45 -5.66
N ARG A 24 -4.22 -0.36 -5.67
CA ARG A 24 -3.35 -1.51 -5.92
C ARG A 24 -3.50 -2.55 -4.82
N PHE A 25 -3.53 -3.80 -5.22
CA PHE A 25 -3.65 -4.96 -4.34
C PHE A 25 -2.46 -5.90 -4.58
N TYR A 26 -1.90 -6.44 -3.49
CA TYR A 26 -0.69 -7.26 -3.53
C TYR A 26 -0.88 -8.51 -2.69
N CYS A 27 -0.15 -9.57 -3.05
CA CYS A 27 -0.12 -10.80 -2.29
C CYS A 27 0.43 -10.55 -0.88
N ALA A 28 -0.30 -11.00 0.15
CA ALA A 28 0.13 -10.88 1.55
C ALA A 28 1.26 -11.84 1.95
N ASN A 29 1.60 -12.81 1.10
CA ASN A 29 2.76 -13.66 1.33
C ASN A 29 4.03 -12.80 1.24
N LYS A 30 4.77 -12.72 2.36
CA LYS A 30 5.98 -11.90 2.53
C LYS A 30 7.09 -12.26 1.55
N ASP A 31 7.16 -13.50 1.11
CA ASP A 31 8.16 -13.98 0.13
C ASP A 31 7.73 -13.73 -1.32
N CYS A 32 6.47 -13.35 -1.56
CA CYS A 32 5.91 -13.17 -2.89
C CYS A 32 5.73 -11.69 -3.26
N GLY A 33 4.87 -10.97 -2.52
CA GLY A 33 4.56 -9.56 -2.74
C GLY A 33 4.06 -9.17 -4.14
N GLU A 34 3.62 -10.13 -4.95
CA GLU A 34 3.24 -9.89 -6.35
C GLU A 34 1.98 -9.03 -6.44
N PHE A 35 1.93 -8.15 -7.46
CA PHE A 35 0.72 -7.40 -7.77
C PHE A 35 -0.38 -8.35 -8.24
N ILE A 36 -1.58 -8.19 -7.68
CA ILE A 36 -2.75 -8.96 -8.06
C ILE A 36 -3.67 -8.01 -8.83
N PRO A 37 -3.85 -8.21 -10.15
CA PRO A 37 -4.67 -7.34 -10.97
C PRO A 37 -6.15 -7.42 -10.52
N PRO A 38 -6.90 -6.30 -10.65
CA PRO A 38 -8.32 -6.30 -10.35
C PRO A 38 -9.05 -7.23 -11.32
N VAL A 39 -9.65 -8.31 -10.80
CA VAL A 39 -10.50 -9.21 -11.59
C VAL A 39 -11.96 -8.76 -11.50
N PRO A 40 -12.70 -8.69 -12.61
CA PRO A 40 -14.12 -8.30 -12.63
C PRO A 40 -15.07 -9.38 -12.06
N GLN A 41 -14.54 -10.31 -11.26
CA GLN A 41 -15.27 -11.43 -10.69
C GLN A 41 -16.05 -11.01 -9.43
N PRO A 42 -17.08 -11.77 -9.00
CA PRO A 42 -17.99 -11.35 -7.95
C PRO A 42 -17.26 -11.09 -6.63
N ILE A 43 -18.02 -10.53 -5.68
CA ILE A 43 -17.66 -10.06 -4.33
C ILE A 43 -17.10 -11.21 -3.46
N ASP A 44 -16.01 -11.84 -3.90
CA ASP A 44 -15.24 -12.74 -3.08
C ASP A 44 -14.33 -11.88 -2.19
N ILE A 45 -14.33 -12.18 -0.90
CA ILE A 45 -13.45 -11.55 0.07
C ILE A 45 -12.00 -12.00 -0.11
N LEU A 46 -11.74 -13.06 -0.89
CA LEU A 46 -10.40 -13.55 -1.20
C LEU A 46 -9.94 -13.13 -2.59
N ALA A 47 -8.62 -12.95 -2.71
CA ALA A 47 -7.91 -12.72 -3.95
C ALA A 47 -6.72 -13.69 -4.05
N ASP A 48 -6.72 -14.50 -5.11
CA ASP A 48 -5.70 -15.50 -5.34
C ASP A 48 -4.49 -14.91 -6.07
N CYS A 49 -3.29 -15.29 -5.61
CA CYS A 49 -2.05 -14.93 -6.27
C CYS A 49 -1.65 -16.00 -7.28
N GLU A 50 -1.63 -15.67 -8.58
CA GLU A 50 -1.22 -16.60 -9.63
C GLU A 50 0.24 -17.07 -9.54
N LYS A 51 1.10 -16.30 -8.85
CA LYS A 51 2.52 -16.61 -8.72
C LYS A 51 2.82 -17.65 -7.64
N CYS A 52 2.18 -17.55 -6.48
CA CYS A 52 2.48 -18.43 -5.33
C CYS A 52 1.28 -19.26 -4.85
N GLY A 53 0.11 -19.12 -5.49
CA GLY A 53 -1.11 -19.86 -5.17
C GLY A 53 -1.77 -19.50 -3.83
N HIS A 54 -1.23 -18.54 -3.08
CA HIS A 54 -1.82 -18.13 -1.81
C HIS A 54 -2.96 -17.13 -2.03
N SER A 55 -4.00 -17.25 -1.23
CA SER A 55 -5.13 -16.32 -1.20
C SER A 55 -4.91 -15.23 -0.15
N THR A 56 -5.28 -14.01 -0.49
CA THR A 56 -5.18 -12.81 0.37
C THR A 56 -6.58 -12.27 0.63
N CYS A 57 -6.89 -11.97 1.88
CA CYS A 57 -8.14 -11.33 2.27
C CYS A 57 -8.17 -9.88 1.78
N LYS A 58 -9.18 -9.51 0.99
CA LYS A 58 -9.36 -8.16 0.43
C LYS A 58 -9.71 -7.12 1.50
N LEU A 59 -10.26 -7.55 2.64
CA LEU A 59 -10.69 -6.67 3.72
C LEU A 59 -9.50 -6.22 4.59
N CYS A 60 -8.72 -7.17 5.12
CA CYS A 60 -7.60 -6.87 6.02
C CYS A 60 -6.23 -6.90 5.32
N ARG A 61 -6.16 -7.34 4.05
CA ARG A 61 -4.93 -7.52 3.27
C ARG A 61 -3.94 -8.51 3.90
N ALA A 62 -4.41 -9.40 4.78
CA ALA A 62 -3.62 -10.52 5.32
C ALA A 62 -3.80 -11.79 4.48
N LEU A 63 -2.97 -12.81 4.73
CA LEU A 63 -3.20 -14.15 4.17
C LEU A 63 -4.57 -14.68 4.59
N ASN A 64 -5.14 -15.54 3.76
CA ASN A 64 -6.41 -16.21 4.06
C ASN A 64 -6.42 -16.78 5.48
N HIS A 65 -7.50 -16.51 6.19
CA HIS A 65 -7.67 -16.83 7.60
C HIS A 65 -9.13 -17.23 7.86
N GLU A 66 -9.32 -18.01 8.92
CA GLU A 66 -10.65 -18.30 9.47
C GLU A 66 -11.04 -17.25 10.51
N GLY A 67 -12.34 -16.98 10.63
CA GLY A 67 -12.86 -15.96 11.56
C GLY A 67 -12.73 -14.52 11.05
N ASP A 68 -13.06 -13.57 11.93
CA ASP A 68 -13.07 -12.15 11.59
C ASP A 68 -11.66 -11.63 11.30
N CYS A 69 -11.60 -10.62 10.44
CA CYS A 69 -10.38 -9.86 10.21
C CYS A 69 -9.87 -9.31 11.54
N ALA A 70 -8.63 -9.65 11.91
CA ALA A 70 -7.96 -9.00 13.02
C ALA A 70 -7.84 -7.51 12.68
N GLY A 71 -8.64 -6.68 13.35
CA GLY A 71 -8.47 -5.23 13.31
C GLY A 71 -7.14 -4.83 13.96
N PRO A 72 -6.72 -3.56 13.82
CA PRO A 72 -5.56 -3.06 14.54
C PRO A 72 -5.73 -3.30 16.04
N THR A 73 -4.68 -3.83 16.67
CA THR A 73 -4.64 -3.95 18.13
C THR A 73 -4.45 -2.57 18.77
N LYS A 74 -4.71 -2.45 20.08
CA LYS A 74 -4.41 -1.21 20.80
C LYS A 74 -2.92 -0.89 20.76
N GLU A 75 -2.08 -1.91 20.75
CA GLU A 75 -0.63 -1.81 20.61
C GLU A 75 -0.26 -1.28 19.22
N ASP A 76 -0.94 -1.71 18.16
CA ASP A 76 -0.75 -1.19 16.80
C ASP A 76 -1.14 0.28 16.71
N GLU A 77 -2.26 0.68 17.33
CA GLU A 77 -2.69 2.08 17.40
C GLU A 77 -1.68 2.95 18.16
N GLN A 78 -1.16 2.44 19.28
CA GLN A 78 -0.14 3.14 20.08
C GLN A 78 1.20 3.24 19.35
N ALA A 79 1.64 2.16 18.70
CA ALA A 79 2.85 2.14 17.88
C ALA A 79 2.72 3.10 16.70
N PHE A 80 1.56 3.14 16.05
CA PHE A 80 1.25 4.10 14.99
C PHE A 80 1.29 5.54 15.52
N ALA A 81 0.66 5.82 16.66
CA ALA A 81 0.70 7.14 17.28
C ALA A 81 2.14 7.59 17.62
N LEU A 82 2.98 6.66 18.10
CA LEU A 82 4.39 6.93 18.38
C LEU A 82 5.21 7.17 17.10
N MET A 83 4.98 6.38 16.06
CA MET A 83 5.62 6.58 14.75
C MET A 83 5.28 7.94 14.16
N VAL A 84 3.99 8.32 14.19
CA VAL A 84 3.50 9.64 13.74
C VAL A 84 4.18 10.77 14.50
N LYS A 85 4.29 10.62 15.82
CA LYS A 85 4.87 11.65 16.69
C LYS A 85 6.35 11.89 16.45
N GLU A 86 7.13 10.83 16.19
CA GLU A 86 8.59 10.93 16.27
C GLU A 86 9.25 11.16 14.91
N ARG A 87 8.89 10.41 13.85
CA ARG A 87 9.64 10.46 12.58
C ARG A 87 8.87 10.10 11.31
N TYR A 88 7.61 9.68 11.42
CA TYR A 88 6.85 9.15 10.29
C TYR A 88 5.54 9.89 10.07
N GLN A 89 5.00 9.85 8.86
CA GLN A 89 3.65 10.34 8.57
C GLN A 89 2.99 9.43 7.52
N GLN A 90 1.71 9.17 7.68
CA GLN A 90 0.94 8.38 6.73
C GLN A 90 0.48 9.26 5.56
N CYS A 91 0.79 8.84 4.35
CA CYS A 91 0.26 9.46 3.15
C CYS A 91 -1.26 9.27 3.09
N SER A 92 -2.03 10.36 3.12
CA SER A 92 -3.49 10.34 3.05
C SER A 92 -4.04 9.81 1.71
N GLN A 93 -3.22 9.81 0.66
CA GLN A 93 -3.62 9.29 -0.65
C GLN A 93 -3.50 7.77 -0.76
N CYS A 94 -2.41 7.17 -0.24
CA CYS A 94 -2.12 5.74 -0.47
C CYS A 94 -1.84 4.92 0.80
N CYS A 95 -2.01 5.54 1.97
CA CYS A 95 -1.81 4.94 3.29
C CYS A 95 -0.40 4.42 3.58
N ARG A 96 0.59 4.72 2.72
CA ARG A 96 1.99 4.38 2.99
C ARG A 96 2.55 5.28 4.08
N VAL A 97 3.27 4.68 5.03
CA VAL A 97 4.02 5.40 6.07
C VAL A 97 5.34 5.88 5.48
N ILE A 98 5.59 7.19 5.56
CA ILE A 98 6.76 7.87 5.00
C ILE A 98 7.61 8.41 6.14
N GLU A 99 8.92 8.14 6.11
CA GLU A 99 9.87 8.69 7.08
C GLU A 99 10.25 10.12 6.71
N ARG A 100 10.36 10.99 7.70
CA ARG A 100 10.84 12.36 7.55
C ARG A 100 12.37 12.36 7.44
N THR A 101 12.90 12.77 6.29
CA THR A 101 14.33 12.66 5.99
C THR A 101 15.18 13.87 6.40
N GLN A 102 14.61 15.03 6.76
CA GLN A 102 15.20 16.10 7.62
C GLN A 102 14.43 17.43 7.52
N GLY A 103 14.44 18.22 8.62
CA GLY A 103 14.40 19.70 8.69
C GLY A 103 13.18 20.48 8.16
N CYS A 104 12.55 20.03 7.08
CA CYS A 104 11.40 20.66 6.45
C CYS A 104 10.12 19.87 6.77
N SER A 105 9.00 20.58 6.88
CA SER A 105 7.68 19.97 7.03
C SER A 105 7.13 19.39 5.72
N HIS A 106 7.74 19.68 4.56
CA HIS A 106 7.35 19.10 3.28
C HIS A 106 7.79 17.64 3.16
N MET A 107 6.85 16.77 2.81
CA MET A 107 7.08 15.34 2.57
C MET A 107 6.57 14.95 1.19
N THR A 108 7.35 14.13 0.49
CA THR A 108 6.96 13.57 -0.81
C THR A 108 6.79 12.06 -0.67
N CYS A 109 5.58 11.56 -0.94
CA CYS A 109 5.33 10.13 -1.02
C CYS A 109 5.84 9.57 -2.37
N PRO A 110 6.31 8.31 -2.44
CA PRO A 110 6.58 7.64 -3.71
C PRO A 110 5.38 7.54 -4.67
N CYS A 111 4.15 7.79 -4.21
CA CYS A 111 2.97 7.89 -5.07
C CYS A 111 2.85 9.25 -5.79
N GLY A 112 3.77 10.20 -5.54
CA GLY A 112 3.77 11.54 -6.09
C GLY A 112 2.99 12.57 -5.26
N TYR A 113 2.33 12.16 -4.17
CA TYR A 113 1.61 13.08 -3.29
C TYR A 113 2.57 13.83 -2.37
N GLU A 114 2.46 15.16 -2.36
CA GLU A 114 3.24 16.06 -1.51
C GLU A 114 2.38 16.66 -0.40
N PHE A 115 2.83 16.51 0.83
CA PHE A 115 2.04 16.87 2.01
C PHE A 115 2.90 17.39 3.15
N CYS A 116 2.26 18.10 4.07
CA CYS A 116 2.91 18.57 5.29
C CYS A 116 2.98 17.45 6.32
N TYR A 117 4.16 17.26 6.91
CA TYR A 117 4.42 16.34 8.01
C TYR A 117 3.51 16.61 9.21
N HIS A 118 3.30 17.88 9.57
CA HIS A 118 2.58 18.23 10.80
C HIS A 118 1.08 17.96 10.70
N CYS A 119 0.47 18.21 9.54
CA CYS A 119 -0.98 18.15 9.40
C CYS A 119 -1.49 17.14 8.37
N GLY A 120 -0.62 16.49 7.60
CA GLY A 120 -0.99 15.48 6.59
C GLY A 120 -1.72 16.02 5.35
N ASN A 121 -1.96 17.33 5.29
CA ASN A 121 -2.65 18.01 4.20
C ASN A 121 -1.72 18.27 3.00
N PRO A 122 -2.27 18.47 1.77
CA PRO A 122 -1.48 18.86 0.62
C PRO A 122 -0.60 20.07 0.95
N ILE A 123 0.67 20.07 0.51
CA ILE A 123 1.61 21.14 0.88
C ILE A 123 1.10 22.54 0.49
N LEU A 124 0.38 22.64 -0.64
CA LEU A 124 -0.22 23.88 -1.14
C LEU A 124 -1.43 24.36 -0.33
N ALA A 125 -2.07 23.48 0.45
CA ALA A 125 -3.21 23.79 1.31
C ALA A 125 -2.80 23.92 2.79
N CYS A 126 -1.51 23.81 3.09
CA CYS A 126 -0.98 23.90 4.44
C CYS A 126 -0.64 25.35 4.79
N ASN A 127 -1.26 25.88 5.85
CA ASN A 127 -1.06 27.26 6.32
C ASN A 127 0.04 27.40 7.39
N GLY A 128 0.97 26.44 7.48
CA GLY A 128 1.98 26.35 8.55
C GLY A 128 1.50 25.49 9.71
#